data_AF-A0A368H100-F1
#
_entry.id   AF-A0A368H100-F1
#
_cell.length_a   1.000
_cell.length_b   1.000
_cell.length_c   1.000
_cell.angle_alpha   90.00
_cell.angle_beta   90.00
_cell.angle_gamma   90.00
#
_symmetry.space_group_name_H-M   'P 1'
#
loop_
_entity.id
_entity.type
_entity.pdbx_description
1 polymer ?
#
loop_
_entity_poly.entity_id
_entity_poly.type
_entity_poly.pdbx_seq_one_letter_code
_entity_poly.pdbx_strand_id
1 'polypeptide(L)'
;MSAREQAEARQREAEDRMRRMAEDMERAKRELLEAQNTIHNLEMQLRQLHSLFTTHFLLFKAKEALENKEIELRELTAQLQSEKMMSDEERRRLREEVAQRENEVQEMRTEVQRQTEVTHRLQDEVEAARREALMQHSSVVNHTTHIHHTMLTREDNHTDEDENCMTELTNEADQHVPQRELDRITAAEQNQSIKTKLEMLTRELEVVKDERAVTDYDVLHMENKRAGRDKYKTLRQIRGGNTKRRIDQYENM
;
A
#
# COMPACT_ATOMS: atom_id res chain seq x y z
N MET A 1 32.10 28.50 20.88
CA MET A 1 30.68 28.54 20.45
C MET A 1 29.79 28.56 21.67
N SER A 2 28.96 29.59 21.81
CA SER A 2 28.01 29.75 22.91
C SER A 2 26.89 28.68 22.85
N ALA A 3 26.27 28.35 23.99
CA ALA A 3 25.13 27.42 24.04
C ALA A 3 23.98 27.86 23.11
N ARG A 4 23.82 29.18 22.95
CA ARG A 4 22.87 29.77 21.99
C ARG A 4 23.24 29.47 20.54
N GLU A 5 24.50 29.65 20.16
CA GLU A 5 24.97 29.35 18.80
C GLU A 5 24.82 27.87 18.46
N GLN A 6 25.06 26.97 19.41
CA GLN A 6 24.84 25.53 19.21
C GLN A 6 23.36 25.18 19.05
N ALA A 7 22.47 25.83 19.80
CA ALA A 7 21.02 25.64 19.66
C ALA A 7 20.52 26.13 18.30
N GLU A 8 20.94 27.34 17.89
CA GLU A 8 20.59 27.90 16.59
C GLU A 8 21.15 27.06 15.43
N ALA A 9 22.36 26.52 15.56
CA ALA A 9 22.93 25.61 14.57
C ALA A 9 22.14 24.30 14.43
N ARG A 10 21.77 23.67 15.55
CA ARG A 10 20.94 22.45 15.55
C ARG A 10 19.56 22.69 14.95
N GLN A 11 18.97 23.85 15.24
CA GLN A 11 17.68 24.24 14.67
C GLN A 11 17.79 24.38 13.14
N ARG A 12 18.78 25.13 12.64
CA ARG A 12 19.01 25.29 11.20
C ARG A 12 19.25 23.96 10.50
N GLU A 13 20.06 23.08 11.10
CA GLU A 13 20.33 21.75 10.55
C GLU A 13 19.06 20.88 10.50
N ALA A 14 18.19 20.99 11.50
CA ALA A 14 16.90 20.29 11.50
C ALA A 14 15.95 20.85 10.44
N GLU A 15 15.87 22.18 10.29
CA GLU A 15 15.08 22.85 9.26
C GLU A 15 15.55 22.49 7.85
N ASP A 16 16.86 22.47 7.61
CA ASP A 16 17.45 22.08 6.34
C ASP A 16 17.19 20.60 6.01
N ARG A 17 17.26 19.71 7.00
CA ARG A 17 16.88 18.30 6.82
C ARG A 17 15.42 18.15 6.44
N MET A 18 14.52 18.85 7.13
CA MET A 18 13.08 18.81 6.84
C MET A 18 12.77 19.35 5.45
N ARG A 19 13.45 20.44 5.03
CA ARG A 19 13.28 20.99 3.69
C ARG A 19 13.74 20.00 2.61
N ARG A 20 14.90 19.38 2.76
CA ARG A 20 15.40 18.35 1.83
C ARG A 20 14.45 17.16 1.77
N MET A 21 13.96 16.69 2.92
CA MET A 21 13.00 15.58 2.97
C MET A 21 11.68 15.94 2.26
N ALA A 22 11.19 17.18 2.40
CA ALA A 22 9.99 17.63 1.70
C ALA A 22 10.22 17.72 0.18
N GLU A 23 11.38 18.24 -0.25
CA GLU A 23 11.75 18.27 -1.67
C GLU A 23 11.87 16.87 -2.27
N ASP A 24 12.49 15.93 -1.55
CA ASP A 24 12.63 14.53 -1.95
C ASP A 24 11.28 13.83 -2.01
N MET A 25 10.39 14.09 -1.04
CA MET A 25 9.02 13.55 -1.03
C MET A 25 8.19 14.06 -2.22
N GLU A 26 8.30 15.35 -2.55
CA GLU A 26 7.60 15.94 -3.68
C GLU A 26 8.16 15.44 -5.02
N ARG A 27 9.47 15.18 -5.10
CA ARG A 27 10.08 14.50 -6.27
C ARG A 27 9.57 13.07 -6.40
N ALA A 28 9.61 12.29 -5.32
CA ALA A 28 9.12 10.92 -5.30
C ALA A 28 7.63 10.84 -5.66
N LYS A 29 6.81 11.79 -5.21
CA LYS A 29 5.39 11.87 -5.58
C LYS A 29 5.20 12.16 -7.07
N ARG A 30 5.99 13.08 -7.65
CA ARG A 30 5.97 13.35 -9.09
C ARG A 30 6.40 12.14 -9.90
N GLU A 31 7.49 11.49 -9.52
CA GLU A 31 7.96 10.25 -10.16
C GLU A 31 6.93 9.12 -10.05
N LEU A 32 6.23 9.01 -8.91
CA LEU A 32 5.14 8.04 -8.74
C LEU A 32 3.95 8.33 -9.69
N LEU A 33 3.53 9.59 -9.81
CA LEU A 33 2.47 9.98 -10.74
C LEU A 33 2.87 9.74 -12.19
N GLU A 34 4.11 10.06 -12.55
CA GLU A 34 4.66 9.77 -13.88
C GLU A 34 4.65 8.26 -14.16
N ALA A 35 5.14 7.44 -13.22
CA ALA A 35 5.12 5.98 -13.33
C ALA A 35 3.69 5.40 -13.41
N GLN A 36 2.72 5.96 -12.67
CA GLN A 36 1.32 5.55 -12.78
C GLN A 36 0.75 5.84 -14.17
N ASN A 37 1.06 7.02 -14.74
CA ASN A 37 0.65 7.37 -16.09
C ASN A 37 1.32 6.45 -17.14
N THR A 38 2.61 6.11 -16.95
CA THR A 38 3.30 5.19 -17.86
C THR A 38 2.69 3.79 -17.83
N ILE A 39 2.38 3.26 -16.63
CA ILE A 39 1.70 1.97 -16.46
C ILE A 39 0.33 2.00 -17.14
N HIS A 40 -0.47 3.04 -16.91
CA HIS A 40 -1.78 3.17 -17.53
C HIS A 40 -1.69 3.14 -19.07
N ASN A 41 -0.75 3.87 -19.65
CA ASN A 41 -0.51 3.86 -21.09
C ASN A 41 -0.08 2.47 -21.60
N LEU A 42 0.80 1.78 -20.89
CA LEU A 42 1.23 0.42 -21.25
C LEU A 42 0.08 -0.59 -21.15
N GLU A 43 -0.78 -0.49 -20.14
CA GLU A 43 -1.97 -1.32 -20.01
C GLU A 43 -2.94 -1.10 -21.18
N MET A 44 -3.15 0.16 -21.58
CA MET A 44 -3.96 0.48 -22.76
C MET A 44 -3.35 -0.12 -24.04
N GLN A 45 -2.04 -0.02 -24.23
CA GLN A 45 -1.34 -0.61 -25.38
C GLN A 45 -1.47 -2.14 -25.40
N LEU A 46 -1.33 -2.80 -24.24
CA LEU A 46 -1.52 -4.26 -24.14
C LEU A 46 -2.94 -4.67 -24.50
N ARG A 47 -3.96 -3.91 -24.07
CA ARG A 47 -5.36 -4.16 -24.45
C ARG A 47 -5.59 -3.99 -25.94
N GLN A 48 -5.02 -2.94 -26.54
CA GLN A 48 -5.11 -2.71 -28.00
C GLN A 48 -4.47 -3.86 -28.77
N LEU A 49 -3.26 -4.28 -28.38
CA LEU A 49 -2.55 -5.37 -29.03
C LEU A 49 -3.28 -6.71 -28.87
N HIS A 50 -3.85 -6.97 -27.68
CA HIS A 50 -4.72 -8.13 -27.46
C HIS A 50 -5.94 -8.11 -28.39
N SER A 51 -6.66 -6.98 -28.45
CA SER A 51 -7.82 -6.82 -29.34
C SER A 51 -7.44 -7.07 -30.80
N LEU A 52 -6.32 -6.51 -31.25
CA LEU A 52 -5.82 -6.69 -32.60
C LEU A 52 -5.49 -8.16 -32.89
N PHE A 53 -4.81 -8.85 -31.96
CA PHE A 53 -4.53 -10.28 -32.09
C PHE A 53 -5.83 -11.11 -32.18
N THR A 54 -6.84 -10.80 -31.36
CA THR A 54 -8.15 -11.47 -31.42
C THR A 54 -8.84 -11.24 -32.76
N THR A 55 -8.87 -10.01 -33.26
CA THR A 55 -9.48 -9.70 -34.57
C THR A 55 -8.75 -10.42 -35.72
N HIS A 56 -7.43 -10.44 -35.69
CA HIS A 56 -6.63 -11.15 -36.69
C HIS A 56 -6.85 -12.67 -36.64
N PHE A 57 -6.96 -13.24 -35.44
CA PHE A 57 -7.27 -14.67 -35.26
C PHE A 57 -8.67 -15.03 -35.81
N LEU A 58 -9.69 -14.20 -35.54
CA LEU A 58 -11.03 -14.40 -36.07
C LEU A 58 -11.06 -14.27 -37.60
N LEU A 59 -10.35 -13.29 -38.16
CA LEU A 59 -10.22 -13.13 -39.61
C LEU A 59 -9.52 -14.33 -40.25
N PHE A 60 -8.48 -14.86 -39.61
CA PHE A 60 -7.79 -16.06 -40.07
C PHE A 60 -8.75 -17.26 -40.13
N LYS A 61 -9.55 -17.46 -39.08
CA LYS A 61 -10.59 -18.50 -39.03
C LYS A 61 -11.67 -18.31 -40.11
N ALA A 62 -12.09 -17.07 -40.38
CA ALA A 62 -13.05 -16.77 -41.43
C ALA A 62 -12.49 -17.04 -42.84
N LYS A 63 -11.20 -16.73 -43.08
CA LYS A 63 -10.51 -17.06 -44.34
C LYS A 63 -10.38 -18.57 -44.56
N GLU A 64 -10.01 -19.33 -43.53
CA GLU A 64 -9.94 -20.79 -43.56
C GLU A 64 -11.32 -21.41 -43.89
N ALA A 65 -12.40 -20.90 -43.28
CA ALA A 65 -13.76 -21.34 -43.57
C ALA A 65 -14.19 -21.03 -45.01
N LEU A 66 -13.86 -19.83 -45.53
CA LEU A 66 -14.11 -19.46 -46.92
C LEU A 66 -13.34 -20.36 -47.89
N GLU A 67 -12.07 -20.65 -47.64
CA GLU A 67 -11.25 -21.54 -48.49
C GLU A 67 -11.84 -22.95 -48.57
N ASN A 68 -12.28 -23.51 -47.44
CA ASN A 68 -12.97 -24.81 -47.42
C ASN A 68 -14.26 -24.79 -48.27
N LYS A 69 -15.04 -23.72 -48.17
CA LYS A 69 -16.28 -23.54 -48.95
C LYS A 69 -16.01 -23.36 -50.45
N GLU A 70 -14.91 -22.69 -50.81
CA GLU A 70 -14.45 -22.60 -52.20
C GLU A 70 -14.03 -23.97 -52.76
N ILE A 71 -13.37 -24.81 -51.96
CA ILE A 71 -13.00 -26.18 -52.35
C ILE A 71 -14.26 -27.02 -52.57
N GLU A 72 -15.21 -27.02 -51.63
CA GLU A 72 -16.51 -27.71 -51.76
C GLU A 72 -17.24 -27.27 -53.04
N LEU A 73 -17.27 -25.97 -53.32
CA LEU A 73 -17.89 -25.42 -54.52
C LEU A 73 -17.17 -25.88 -55.81
N ARG A 74 -15.83 -25.90 -55.82
CA ARG A 74 -15.05 -26.41 -56.96
C ARG A 74 -15.32 -27.89 -57.21
N GLU A 75 -15.44 -28.70 -56.16
CA GLU A 75 -15.77 -30.12 -56.26
C GLU A 75 -17.18 -30.34 -56.82
N LEU A 76 -18.19 -29.64 -56.30
CA LEU A 76 -19.57 -29.69 -56.82
C LEU A 76 -19.65 -29.24 -58.28
N THR A 77 -18.91 -28.20 -58.64
CA THR A 77 -18.83 -27.70 -60.02
C THR A 77 -18.16 -28.72 -60.95
N ALA A 78 -17.08 -29.37 -60.48
CA ALA A 78 -16.41 -30.43 -61.23
C ALA A 78 -17.32 -31.66 -61.41
N GLN A 79 -18.07 -32.06 -60.38
CA GLN A 79 -19.07 -33.13 -60.45
C GLN A 79 -20.19 -32.81 -61.45
N LEU A 80 -20.71 -31.58 -61.43
CA LEU A 80 -21.70 -31.10 -62.40
C LEU A 80 -21.16 -31.11 -63.84
N GLN A 81 -19.86 -30.86 -64.03
CA GLN A 81 -19.19 -30.93 -65.33
C GLN A 81 -18.85 -32.38 -65.75
N SER A 82 -18.67 -33.31 -64.80
CA SER A 82 -18.06 -34.61 -65.07
C SER A 82 -18.99 -35.70 -65.59
N GLU A 83 -20.32 -35.53 -65.72
CA GLU A 83 -21.17 -36.65 -66.16
C GLU A 83 -22.11 -36.43 -67.35
N LYS A 84 -21.94 -37.36 -68.30
CA LYS A 84 -22.77 -37.69 -69.47
C LYS A 84 -23.92 -38.65 -69.14
N MET A 85 -24.13 -39.02 -67.87
CA MET A 85 -25.03 -40.10 -67.41
C MET A 85 -26.07 -39.67 -66.35
N MET A 86 -26.04 -38.43 -65.85
CA MET A 86 -27.04 -37.94 -64.90
C MET A 86 -28.42 -37.78 -65.55
N SER A 87 -29.48 -38.08 -64.79
CA SER A 87 -30.85 -37.71 -65.18
C SER A 87 -31.00 -36.19 -65.20
N ASP A 88 -31.82 -35.65 -66.11
CA ASP A 88 -32.07 -34.20 -66.20
C ASP A 88 -32.53 -33.60 -64.86
N GLU A 89 -33.25 -34.39 -64.06
CA GLU A 89 -33.72 -34.00 -62.72
C GLU A 89 -32.56 -33.84 -61.71
N GLU A 90 -31.58 -34.75 -61.73
CA GLU A 90 -30.39 -34.71 -60.86
C GLU A 90 -29.46 -33.57 -61.25
N ARG A 91 -29.28 -33.36 -62.56
CA ARG A 91 -28.53 -32.22 -63.10
C ARG A 91 -29.18 -30.88 -62.77
N ARG A 92 -30.52 -30.79 -62.76
CA ARG A 92 -31.25 -29.59 -62.34
C ARG A 92 -31.04 -29.30 -60.85
N ARG A 93 -31.15 -30.32 -59.99
CA ARG A 93 -30.88 -30.19 -58.55
C ARG A 93 -29.44 -29.79 -58.25
N LEU A 94 -28.44 -30.41 -58.88
CA LEU A 94 -27.04 -30.01 -58.72
C LEU A 94 -26.78 -28.57 -59.17
N ARG A 95 -27.45 -28.10 -60.24
CA ARG A 95 -27.33 -26.70 -60.70
C ARG A 95 -27.91 -25.70 -59.71
N GLU A 96 -29.08 -26.00 -59.17
CA GLU A 96 -29.71 -25.18 -58.13
C GLU A 96 -28.84 -25.15 -56.86
N GLU A 97 -28.27 -26.29 -56.46
CA GLU A 97 -27.35 -26.37 -55.31
C GLU A 97 -26.02 -25.62 -55.56
N VAL A 98 -25.41 -25.75 -56.74
CA VAL A 98 -24.21 -24.98 -57.12
C VAL A 98 -24.51 -23.48 -57.09
N ALA A 99 -25.62 -23.02 -57.69
CA ALA A 99 -25.98 -21.60 -57.69
C ALA A 99 -26.23 -21.05 -56.28
N GLN A 100 -26.83 -21.85 -55.40
CA GLN A 100 -27.01 -21.47 -54.00
C GLN A 100 -25.67 -21.37 -53.27
N ARG A 101 -24.77 -22.35 -53.44
CA ARG A 101 -23.43 -22.34 -52.83
C ARG A 101 -22.51 -21.26 -53.40
N GLU A 102 -22.66 -20.90 -54.68
CA GLU A 102 -21.97 -19.76 -55.30
C GLU A 102 -22.36 -18.43 -54.63
N ASN A 103 -23.65 -18.23 -54.36
CA ASN A 103 -24.12 -17.04 -53.65
C ASN A 103 -23.59 -16.99 -52.21
N GLU A 104 -23.64 -18.11 -51.48
CA GLU A 104 -23.11 -18.20 -50.10
C GLU A 104 -21.59 -17.92 -50.03
N VAL A 105 -20.82 -18.47 -50.96
CA VAL A 105 -19.37 -18.21 -51.06
C VAL A 105 -19.11 -16.74 -51.40
N GLN A 106 -19.88 -16.15 -52.30
CA GLN A 106 -19.74 -14.74 -52.69
C GLN A 106 -20.04 -13.80 -51.52
N GLU A 107 -21.09 -14.07 -50.73
CA GLU A 107 -21.40 -13.32 -49.51
C GLU A 107 -20.26 -13.40 -48.49
N MET A 108 -19.78 -14.61 -48.16
CA MET A 108 -18.64 -14.80 -47.26
C MET A 108 -17.38 -14.07 -47.75
N ARG A 109 -17.13 -14.08 -49.07
CA ARG A 109 -15.97 -13.41 -49.66
C ARG A 109 -16.02 -11.90 -49.46
N THR A 110 -17.19 -11.28 -49.67
CA THR A 110 -17.36 -9.84 -49.42
C THR A 110 -17.20 -9.48 -47.95
N GLU A 111 -17.69 -10.33 -47.03
CA GLU A 111 -17.58 -10.09 -45.59
C GLU A 111 -16.13 -10.25 -45.09
N VAL A 112 -15.41 -11.29 -45.55
CA VAL A 112 -13.98 -11.49 -45.26
C VAL A 112 -13.14 -10.32 -45.79
N GLN A 113 -13.48 -9.79 -46.97
CA GLN A 113 -12.78 -8.64 -47.56
C GLN A 113 -13.00 -7.38 -46.71
N ARG A 114 -14.25 -7.10 -46.32
CA ARG A 114 -14.60 -6.00 -45.41
C ARG A 114 -13.86 -6.11 -44.06
N GLN A 115 -13.81 -7.30 -43.47
CA GLN A 115 -13.11 -7.54 -42.20
C GLN A 115 -11.58 -7.42 -42.33
N THR A 116 -11.03 -7.78 -43.50
CA THR A 116 -9.60 -7.62 -43.80
C THR A 116 -9.22 -6.14 -43.85
N GLU A 117 -10.02 -5.31 -44.50
CA GLU A 117 -9.79 -3.86 -44.57
C GLU A 117 -9.86 -3.19 -43.20
N VAL A 118 -10.85 -3.57 -42.37
CA VAL A 118 -10.98 -3.05 -41.00
C VAL A 118 -9.77 -3.44 -40.14
N THR A 119 -9.34 -4.71 -40.20
CA THR A 119 -8.16 -5.19 -39.46
C THR A 119 -6.88 -4.45 -39.87
N HIS A 120 -6.69 -4.19 -41.16
CA HIS A 120 -5.51 -3.46 -41.64
C HIS A 120 -5.48 -2.01 -41.15
N ARG A 121 -6.62 -1.30 -41.15
CA ARG A 121 -6.69 0.07 -40.62
C ARG A 121 -6.37 0.13 -39.13
N LEU A 122 -6.90 -0.82 -38.35
CA LEU A 122 -6.62 -0.95 -36.92
C LEU A 122 -5.13 -1.24 -36.64
N GLN A 123 -4.48 -2.04 -37.50
CA GLN A 123 -3.03 -2.29 -37.41
C GLN A 123 -2.21 -1.02 -37.60
N ASP A 124 -2.52 -0.23 -38.63
CA ASP A 124 -1.79 1.00 -38.93
C ASP A 124 -1.94 2.04 -37.80
N GLU A 125 -3.12 2.15 -37.21
CA GLU A 125 -3.40 3.05 -36.08
C GLU A 125 -2.61 2.65 -34.82
N VAL A 126 -2.56 1.37 -34.48
CA VAL A 126 -1.80 0.86 -33.32
C VAL A 126 -0.30 1.04 -33.53
N GLU A 127 0.21 0.83 -34.74
CA GLU A 127 1.64 0.99 -35.03
C GLU A 127 2.07 2.47 -35.02
N ALA A 128 1.19 3.39 -35.42
CA ALA A 128 1.40 4.82 -35.27
C ALA A 128 1.44 5.24 -33.79
N ALA A 129 0.48 4.80 -32.98
CA ALA A 129 0.43 5.10 -31.54
C ALA A 129 1.65 4.52 -30.79
N ARG A 130 2.13 3.33 -31.19
CA ARG A 130 3.33 2.71 -30.62
C ARG A 130 4.60 3.50 -30.93
N ARG A 131 4.75 4.05 -32.13
CA ARG A 131 5.89 4.90 -32.51
C ARG A 131 5.95 6.18 -31.68
N GLU A 132 4.81 6.78 -31.38
CA GLU A 132 4.71 7.99 -30.57
C GLU A 132 5.08 7.71 -29.10
N ALA A 133 4.61 6.61 -28.54
CA ALA A 133 4.93 6.22 -27.15
C ALA A 133 6.40 5.83 -26.94
N LEU A 134 7.04 5.21 -27.94
CA LEU A 134 8.45 4.82 -27.82
C LEU A 134 9.40 6.03 -27.69
N MET A 135 9.01 7.19 -28.21
CA MET A 135 9.78 8.42 -28.06
C MET A 135 9.69 9.01 -26.65
N GLN A 136 8.72 8.60 -25.82
CA GLN A 136 8.45 9.21 -24.51
C GLN A 136 9.00 8.41 -23.30
N HIS A 137 9.40 7.15 -23.47
CA HIS A 137 9.62 6.21 -22.35
C HIS A 137 11.05 5.67 -22.13
N SER A 138 12.10 6.51 -22.19
CA SER A 138 13.50 6.04 -21.95
C SER A 138 14.02 6.13 -20.51
N SER A 139 13.17 6.39 -19.52
CA SER A 139 13.58 6.59 -18.11
C SER A 139 12.31 6.45 -17.28
N VAL A 140 12.12 5.45 -16.44
CA VAL A 140 12.61 5.38 -15.06
C VAL A 140 12.20 3.99 -14.54
N VAL A 141 13.11 3.29 -13.87
CA VAL A 141 12.81 2.04 -13.16
C VAL A 141 13.27 2.17 -11.71
N ASN A 142 12.34 1.81 -10.81
CA ASN A 142 12.46 1.48 -9.39
C ASN A 142 12.65 2.63 -8.41
N HIS A 143 11.71 2.73 -7.44
CA HIS A 143 11.97 2.46 -6.02
C HIS A 143 10.64 2.37 -5.24
N THR A 144 10.44 1.28 -4.51
CA THR A 144 9.36 1.13 -3.51
C THR A 144 10.00 0.99 -2.15
N THR A 145 9.69 1.88 -1.20
CA THR A 145 10.15 1.78 0.20
C THR A 145 8.96 1.50 1.11
N HIS A 146 9.10 0.47 1.93
CA HIS A 146 8.12 0.05 2.93
C HIS A 146 8.02 1.07 4.06
N ILE A 147 6.82 1.61 4.30
CA ILE A 147 6.48 2.38 5.50
C ILE A 147 5.88 1.41 6.52
N HIS A 148 6.66 1.04 7.55
CA HIS A 148 6.17 0.33 8.74
C HIS A 148 6.73 0.98 9.99
N HIS A 149 6.20 2.16 10.37
CA HIS A 149 6.33 2.65 11.74
C HIS A 149 5.26 3.69 12.09
N THR A 150 3.99 3.34 11.90
CA THR A 150 2.90 4.01 12.61
C THR A 150 2.59 3.16 13.83
N MET A 151 2.83 3.68 15.03
CA MET A 151 2.08 3.19 16.18
C MET A 151 0.61 3.26 15.79
N LEU A 152 -0.10 2.14 15.91
CA LEU A 152 -1.53 2.06 15.65
C LEU A 152 -2.28 2.90 16.71
N THR A 153 -2.24 4.22 16.60
CA THR A 153 -3.36 5.06 17.01
C THR A 153 -4.35 4.97 15.86
N ARG A 154 -5.27 4.03 15.97
CA ARG A 154 -6.43 3.94 15.08
C ARG A 154 -7.14 5.28 15.14
N GLU A 155 -7.00 6.08 14.09
CA GLU A 155 -7.90 7.21 13.84
C GLU A 155 -9.26 6.60 13.52
N ASP A 156 -10.02 6.31 14.58
CA ASP A 156 -11.38 5.81 14.46
C ASP A 156 -12.26 7.00 14.04
N ASN A 157 -12.41 7.14 12.72
CA ASN A 157 -13.39 8.01 12.10
C ASN A 157 -14.76 7.33 12.21
N HIS A 158 -15.30 7.23 13.43
CA HIS A 158 -16.65 6.79 13.69
C HIS A 158 -17.40 7.89 14.44
N THR A 159 -18.05 8.74 13.65
CA THR A 159 -19.37 9.27 14.00
C THR A 159 -20.27 8.08 14.32
N ASP A 160 -20.61 7.90 15.59
CA ASP A 160 -21.95 7.60 16.07
C ASP A 160 -21.98 7.68 17.60
N GLU A 161 -23.09 8.21 18.10
CA GLU A 161 -23.39 8.45 19.50
C GLU A 161 -23.50 7.13 20.29
N ASP A 162 -23.09 7.14 21.56
CA ASP A 162 -23.38 6.10 22.57
C ASP A 162 -22.84 4.67 22.34
N GLU A 163 -21.56 4.51 21.96
CA GLU A 163 -20.87 3.22 22.12
C GLU A 163 -19.84 3.26 23.26
N ASN A 164 -20.09 2.43 24.29
CA ASN A 164 -19.15 2.13 25.35
C ASN A 164 -17.89 1.47 24.75
N CYS A 165 -16.87 2.27 24.44
CA CYS A 165 -15.62 1.79 23.86
C CYS A 165 -14.85 0.93 24.89
N MET A 166 -15.12 -0.37 24.89
CA MET A 166 -14.34 -1.35 25.63
C MET A 166 -13.17 -1.80 24.74
N THR A 167 -11.97 -1.29 25.05
CA THR A 167 -10.74 -1.78 24.44
C THR A 167 -10.05 -2.73 25.41
N GLU A 168 -9.90 -3.99 25.01
CA GLU A 168 -9.04 -4.93 25.74
C GLU A 168 -7.57 -4.54 25.52
N LEU A 169 -6.90 -4.16 26.60
CA LEU A 169 -5.49 -3.72 26.60
C LEU A 169 -4.52 -4.84 26.99
N THR A 170 -5.00 -6.07 27.13
CA THR A 170 -4.21 -7.22 27.59
C THR A 170 -4.25 -8.34 26.58
N ASN A 171 -3.08 -8.73 26.06
CA ASN A 171 -2.92 -9.89 25.18
C ASN A 171 -2.17 -11.01 25.91
N GLU A 172 -2.08 -12.21 25.31
CA GLU A 172 -1.37 -13.36 25.91
C GLU A 172 0.10 -13.06 26.23
N ALA A 173 0.72 -12.11 25.51
CA ALA A 173 2.08 -11.65 25.76
C ALA A 173 2.24 -10.87 27.09
N ASP A 174 1.15 -10.35 27.67
CA ASP A 174 1.17 -9.51 28.87
C ASP A 174 1.09 -10.32 30.17
N GLN A 175 0.91 -11.64 30.09
CA GLN A 175 0.69 -12.52 31.25
C GLN A 175 1.91 -12.65 32.18
N HIS A 176 3.12 -12.40 31.68
CA HIS A 176 4.38 -12.62 32.41
C HIS A 176 5.33 -11.43 32.37
N VAL A 177 4.80 -10.20 32.27
CA VAL A 177 5.62 -8.99 32.21
C VAL A 177 6.34 -8.76 33.55
N PRO A 178 7.69 -8.69 33.56
CA PRO A 178 8.42 -8.42 34.79
C PRO A 178 8.09 -7.04 35.36
N GLN A 179 7.75 -6.98 36.65
CA GLN A 179 7.52 -5.73 37.38
C GLN A 179 8.84 -5.04 37.73
N ARG A 180 9.50 -4.47 36.72
CA ARG A 180 10.85 -3.88 36.83
C ARG A 180 10.96 -2.83 37.92
N GLU A 181 9.86 -2.12 38.22
CA GLU A 181 9.80 -1.13 39.28
C GLU A 181 10.05 -1.70 40.69
N LEU A 182 9.81 -2.99 40.91
CA LEU A 182 10.06 -3.63 42.21
C LEU A 182 11.57 -3.79 42.47
N ASP A 183 12.37 -4.02 41.44
CA ASP A 183 13.83 -4.19 41.58
C ASP A 183 14.61 -2.88 41.48
N ARG A 184 13.95 -1.77 41.11
CA ARG A 184 14.60 -0.47 40.95
C ARG A 184 15.02 0.14 42.28
N ILE A 185 16.18 0.77 42.25
CA ILE A 185 16.73 1.64 43.30
C ILE A 185 16.91 3.06 42.75
N THR A 186 16.98 4.04 43.64
CA THR A 186 17.17 5.44 43.21
C THR A 186 18.60 5.69 42.73
N ALA A 187 18.79 6.67 41.84
CA ALA A 187 20.13 7.05 41.40
C ALA A 187 21.02 7.52 42.56
N ALA A 188 20.43 8.14 43.59
CA ALA A 188 21.14 8.53 44.80
C ALA A 188 21.57 7.33 45.66
N GLU A 189 20.79 6.24 45.67
CA GLU A 189 21.15 4.99 46.35
C GLU A 189 22.18 4.18 45.55
N GLN A 190 22.07 4.19 44.22
CA GLN A 190 23.00 3.49 43.32
C GLN A 190 24.36 4.17 43.21
N ASN A 191 24.41 5.51 43.24
CA ASN A 191 25.62 6.27 42.99
C ASN A 191 26.03 7.10 44.23
N GLN A 192 27.06 6.63 44.92
CA GLN A 192 27.61 7.27 46.12
C GLN A 192 28.08 8.72 45.86
N SER A 193 28.59 9.03 44.67
CA SER A 193 28.99 10.40 44.33
C SER A 193 27.79 11.34 44.29
N ILE A 194 26.67 10.90 43.72
CA ILE A 194 25.42 11.67 43.70
C ILE A 194 24.92 11.88 45.13
N LYS A 195 24.94 10.83 45.95
CA LYS A 195 24.54 10.92 47.36
C LYS A 195 25.35 11.97 48.12
N THR A 196 26.68 11.90 48.04
CA THR A 196 27.56 12.86 48.73
C THR A 196 27.33 14.29 48.23
N LYS A 197 27.14 14.51 46.92
CA LYS A 197 26.83 15.83 46.35
C LYS A 197 25.51 16.39 46.87
N LEU A 198 24.47 15.56 46.94
CA LEU A 198 23.17 15.96 47.49
C LEU A 198 23.26 16.31 48.98
N GLU A 199 24.00 15.52 49.77
CA GLU A 199 24.23 15.81 51.19
C GLU A 199 25.01 17.13 51.40
N MET A 200 26.02 17.39 50.58
CA MET A 200 26.75 18.67 50.61
C MET A 200 25.84 19.85 50.29
N LEU A 201 25.12 19.80 49.16
CA LEU A 201 24.18 20.85 48.76
C LEU A 201 23.09 21.08 49.82
N THR A 202 22.61 20.00 50.46
CA THR A 202 21.64 20.12 51.56
C THR A 202 22.23 20.93 52.72
N ARG A 203 23.48 20.67 53.12
CA ARG A 203 24.15 21.41 54.20
C ARG A 203 24.39 22.88 53.83
N GLU A 204 24.79 23.16 52.59
CA GLU A 204 25.04 24.52 52.11
C GLU A 204 23.75 25.36 52.04
N LEU A 205 22.66 24.76 51.56
CA LEU A 205 21.37 25.45 51.41
C LEU A 205 20.62 25.64 52.73
N GLU A 206 20.82 24.77 53.73
CA GLU A 206 20.13 24.89 55.02
C GLU A 206 20.48 26.20 55.75
N VAL A 207 21.68 26.74 55.52
CA VAL A 207 22.14 28.01 56.13
C VAL A 207 21.38 29.23 55.59
N VAL A 208 20.92 29.17 54.35
CA VAL A 208 20.25 30.29 53.65
C VAL A 208 18.74 30.09 53.51
N LYS A 209 18.21 29.04 54.13
CA LYS A 209 16.81 28.64 54.02
C LYS A 209 15.91 29.59 54.81
N ASP A 210 14.89 30.12 54.14
CA ASP A 210 13.83 30.90 54.78
C ASP A 210 12.72 29.98 55.27
N GLU A 211 12.57 29.86 56.59
CA GLU A 211 11.54 29.03 57.23
C GLU A 211 10.11 29.49 56.90
N ARG A 212 9.91 30.76 56.53
CA ARG A 212 8.58 31.29 56.20
C ARG A 212 8.15 30.96 54.77
N ALA A 213 9.07 30.51 53.94
CA ALA A 213 8.82 30.15 52.54
C ALA A 213 8.72 28.63 52.32
N VAL A 214 8.64 27.84 53.40
CA VAL A 214 8.50 26.38 53.32
C VAL A 214 7.10 26.00 52.83
N THR A 215 7.02 25.24 51.74
CA THR A 215 5.76 24.77 51.17
C THR A 215 5.29 23.45 51.79
N ASP A 216 4.01 23.11 51.65
CA ASP A 216 3.47 21.82 52.11
C ASP A 216 4.20 20.61 51.49
N TYR A 217 4.65 20.74 50.24
CA TYR A 217 5.44 19.71 49.56
C TYR A 217 6.83 19.54 50.17
N ASP A 218 7.44 20.60 50.67
CA ASP A 218 8.73 20.53 51.36
C ASP A 218 8.59 19.78 52.69
N VAL A 219 7.53 20.09 53.46
CA VAL A 219 7.22 19.38 54.71
C VAL A 219 6.99 17.88 54.43
N LEU A 220 6.18 17.56 53.42
CA LEU A 220 5.92 16.17 53.02
C LEU A 220 7.21 15.46 52.56
N HIS A 221 8.07 16.13 51.80
CA HIS A 221 9.34 15.58 51.34
C HIS A 221 10.29 15.30 52.51
N MET A 222 10.38 16.21 53.48
CA MET A 222 11.20 16.06 54.68
C MET A 222 10.72 14.90 55.54
N GLU A 223 9.40 14.75 55.72
CA GLU A 223 8.84 13.61 56.46
C GLU A 223 9.08 12.29 55.72
N ASN A 224 8.94 12.26 54.40
CA ASN A 224 9.27 11.08 53.60
C ASN A 224 10.75 10.70 53.73
N LYS A 225 11.68 11.67 53.64
CA LYS A 225 13.11 11.42 53.86
C LYS A 225 13.40 10.94 55.27
N ARG A 226 12.77 11.55 56.28
CA ARG A 226 12.89 11.16 57.70
C ARG A 226 12.42 9.73 57.92
N ALA A 227 11.33 9.32 57.28
CA ALA A 227 10.80 7.97 57.31
C ALA A 227 11.58 6.98 56.40
N GLY A 228 12.65 7.41 55.74
CA GLY A 228 13.44 6.58 54.83
C GLY A 228 12.70 6.15 53.56
N ARG A 229 11.63 6.86 53.17
CA ARG A 229 10.83 6.58 51.98
C ARG A 229 11.49 7.16 50.74
N ASP A 230 11.41 6.41 49.65
CA ASP A 230 11.79 6.86 48.31
C ASP A 230 10.76 6.37 47.28
N LYS A 231 10.87 6.86 46.04
CA LYS A 231 9.89 6.56 44.97
C LYS A 231 9.66 5.05 44.78
N TYR A 232 10.71 4.22 44.78
CA TYR A 232 10.58 2.79 44.51
C TYR A 232 10.23 1.99 45.75
N LYS A 233 10.71 2.40 46.94
CA LYS A 233 10.27 1.82 48.23
C LYS A 233 8.77 2.04 48.45
N THR A 234 8.27 3.24 48.17
CA THR A 234 6.83 3.54 48.25
C THR A 234 6.03 2.77 47.19
N LEU A 235 6.51 2.67 45.93
CA LEU A 235 5.85 1.85 44.91
C LEU A 235 5.76 0.37 45.31
N ARG A 236 6.84 -0.21 45.83
CA ARG A 236 6.83 -1.57 46.39
C ARG A 236 5.81 -1.73 47.51
N GLN A 237 5.75 -0.76 48.41
CA GLN A 237 4.82 -0.80 49.54
C GLN A 237 3.36 -0.75 49.10
N ILE A 238 2.97 0.19 48.23
CA ILE A 238 1.56 0.36 47.80
C ILE A 238 1.12 -0.70 46.78
N ARG A 239 2.05 -1.31 46.04
CA ARG A 239 1.77 -2.45 45.14
C ARG A 239 1.82 -3.80 45.87
N GLY A 240 2.18 -3.81 47.14
CA GLY A 240 2.15 -5.02 47.95
C GLY A 240 0.74 -5.61 48.04
N GLY A 241 0.65 -6.94 48.00
CA GLY A 241 -0.60 -7.68 48.09
C GLY A 241 -1.31 -7.85 46.74
N ASN A 242 -2.40 -8.63 46.75
CA ASN A 242 -3.16 -8.89 45.52
C ASN A 242 -4.01 -7.68 45.11
N THR A 243 -4.53 -7.71 43.87
CA THR A 243 -5.36 -6.64 43.30
C THR A 243 -6.59 -6.36 44.14
N LYS A 244 -7.29 -7.40 44.60
CA LYS A 244 -8.48 -7.27 45.45
C LYS A 244 -8.18 -6.46 46.72
N ARG A 245 -7.11 -6.78 47.44
CA ARG A 245 -6.73 -6.05 48.66
C ARG A 245 -6.50 -4.57 48.40
N ARG A 246 -5.88 -4.22 47.27
CA ARG A 246 -5.60 -2.83 46.90
C ARG A 246 -6.88 -2.07 46.54
N ILE A 247 -7.83 -2.74 45.88
CA ILE A 247 -9.17 -2.18 45.61
C ILE A 247 -9.92 -2.00 46.94
N ASP A 248 -9.97 -3.03 47.78
CA ASP A 248 -10.65 -2.95 49.08
C ASP A 248 -10.05 -1.83 49.95
N GLN A 249 -8.75 -1.58 49.91
CA GLN A 249 -8.12 -0.44 50.60
C GLN A 249 -8.58 0.90 50.03
N TYR A 250 -8.63 1.03 48.71
CA TYR A 250 -9.05 2.26 48.04
C TYR A 250 -10.51 2.62 48.34
N GLU A 251 -11.42 1.65 48.30
CA GLU A 251 -12.85 1.86 48.62
C GLU A 251 -13.10 2.29 50.08
N ASN A 252 -12.11 2.08 50.96
CA ASN A 252 -12.18 2.43 52.38
C ASN A 252 -11.37 3.70 52.74
N MET A 253 -10.83 4.43 51.75
CA MET A 253 -10.12 5.71 51.97
C MET A 253 -11.09 6.89 52.04
#